data_AF-A0A7C2HZF3-F1
#
_entry.id   AF-A0A7C2HZF3-F1
#
_cell.length_a   1.000
_cell.length_b   1.000
_cell.length_c   1.000
_cell.angle_alpha   90.00
_cell.angle_beta   90.00
_cell.angle_gamma   90.00
#
_symmetry.space_group_name_H-M   'P 1'
#
loop_
_entity.id
_entity.type
_entity.pdbx_description
1 polymer ?
#
loop_
_entity_poly.entity_id
_entity_poly.type
_entity_poly.pdbx_seq_one_letter_code
_entity_poly.pdbx_strand_id
1 'polypeptide(L)'
;MDSFPAWARELSEKYYSRTIAMFVLHGNVRDLVPVRRADRTEYLSLQRFLETQLFGRRDLVLTYDRGGGLSFAAPEMQADFRHALGGYDAFYGTKYSQALPRNPDGVLSLLDNYLRLRILDGKKVALIIDFAETIAPAAEVSSLS
;
A
#
# COMPACT_ATOMS: atom_id res chain seq x y z
N MET A 1 -6.32 6.76 19.17
CA MET A 1 -5.94 5.40 18.75
C MET A 1 -6.25 4.35 19.81
N ASP A 2 -6.61 4.76 21.04
CA ASP A 2 -6.87 3.85 22.17
C ASP A 2 -8.03 2.88 21.94
N SER A 3 -8.91 3.17 20.97
CA SER A 3 -10.02 2.30 20.56
C SER A 3 -9.66 1.26 19.49
N PHE A 4 -8.42 1.23 18.99
CA PHE A 4 -7.99 0.26 17.98
C PHE A 4 -7.70 -1.11 18.60
N PRO A 5 -7.82 -2.20 17.81
CA PRO A 5 -7.33 -3.51 18.21
C PRO A 5 -5.87 -3.46 18.67
N ALA A 6 -5.49 -4.36 19.58
CA ALA A 6 -4.14 -4.38 20.18
C ALA A 6 -3.02 -4.40 19.11
N TRP A 7 -3.13 -5.23 18.08
CA TRP A 7 -2.14 -5.32 17.00
C TRP A 7 -1.97 -3.99 16.25
N ALA A 8 -3.05 -3.24 16.04
CA ALA A 8 -3.01 -1.97 15.32
C ALA A 8 -2.40 -0.86 16.16
N ARG A 9 -2.59 -0.90 17.49
CA ARG A 9 -1.92 0.00 18.43
C ARG A 9 -0.41 -0.27 18.47
N GLU A 10 -0.02 -1.54 18.60
CA GLU A 10 1.39 -1.94 18.60
C GLU A 10 2.09 -1.53 17.28
N LEU A 11 1.44 -1.76 16.14
CA LEU A 11 1.97 -1.31 14.85
C LEU A 11 2.11 0.21 14.83
N SER A 12 1.09 0.95 15.28
CA SER A 12 1.11 2.42 15.32
C SER A 12 2.28 2.94 16.15
N GLU A 13 2.52 2.38 17.34
CA GLU A 13 3.62 2.76 18.22
C GLU A 13 4.99 2.52 17.55
N LYS A 14 5.20 1.33 16.97
CA LYS A 14 6.41 0.98 16.22
C LYS A 14 6.61 1.88 15.00
N TYR A 15 5.53 2.19 14.29
CA TYR A 15 5.54 3.11 13.17
C TYR A 15 5.93 4.54 13.58
N TYR A 16 5.35 5.08 14.66
CA TYR A 16 5.63 6.43 15.15
C TYR A 16 7.05 6.58 15.70
N SER A 17 7.66 5.50 16.20
CA SER A 17 9.07 5.49 16.60
C SER A 17 10.04 5.81 15.44
N ARG A 18 9.58 5.70 14.18
CA ARG A 18 10.36 5.84 12.94
C ARG A 18 11.54 4.86 12.82
N THR A 19 11.62 3.85 13.69
CA THR A 19 12.67 2.83 13.64
C THR A 19 12.36 1.72 12.65
N ILE A 20 11.06 1.45 12.40
CA ILE A 20 10.60 0.37 11.53
C ILE A 20 9.71 0.95 10.44
N ALA A 21 10.03 0.65 9.18
CA ALA A 21 9.29 1.13 8.00
C ALA A 21 8.55 0.00 7.24
N MET A 22 8.83 -1.26 7.58
CA MET A 22 8.23 -2.44 6.94
C MET A 22 7.60 -3.34 7.99
N PHE A 23 6.37 -3.77 7.74
CA PHE A 23 5.59 -4.61 8.63
C PHE A 23 4.95 -5.74 7.83
N VAL A 24 4.89 -6.93 8.43
CA VAL A 24 4.13 -8.06 7.88
C VAL A 24 2.93 -8.28 8.79
N LEU A 25 1.73 -8.14 8.24
CA LEU A 25 0.48 -8.49 8.92
C LEU A 25 0.10 -9.92 8.52
N HIS A 26 -0.21 -10.76 9.50
CA HIS A 26 -0.57 -12.17 9.28
C HIS A 26 -1.74 -12.58 10.20
N GLY A 27 -2.32 -13.75 9.95
CA GLY A 27 -3.50 -14.28 10.66
C GLY A 27 -4.79 -14.04 9.86
N ASN A 28 -5.86 -13.61 10.52
CA ASN A 28 -7.18 -13.39 9.91
C ASN A 28 -7.26 -12.09 9.10
N VAL A 29 -6.36 -11.90 8.14
CA VAL A 29 -6.23 -10.68 7.33
C VAL A 29 -7.45 -10.40 6.43
N ARG A 30 -8.34 -11.39 6.26
CA ARG A 30 -9.60 -11.29 5.51
C ARG A 30 -10.80 -10.91 6.36
N ASP A 31 -10.62 -10.81 7.68
CA ASP A 31 -11.70 -10.46 8.60
C ASP A 31 -11.92 -8.94 8.66
N LEU A 32 -13.00 -8.53 9.31
CA LEU A 32 -13.34 -7.14 9.51
C LEU A 32 -12.69 -6.60 10.80
N VAL A 33 -12.20 -5.37 10.70
CA VAL A 33 -11.62 -4.63 11.80
C VAL A 33 -12.68 -3.74 12.44
N PRO A 34 -12.98 -3.89 13.75
CA PRO A 34 -13.93 -3.03 14.43
C PRO A 34 -13.34 -1.63 14.62
N VAL A 35 -14.12 -0.62 14.26
CA VAL A 35 -13.79 0.79 14.44
C VAL A 35 -14.91 1.48 15.19
N ARG A 36 -14.61 1.88 16.42
CA ARG A 36 -15.56 2.59 17.28
C ARG A 36 -15.74 4.03 16.81
N ARG A 37 -16.97 4.41 16.51
CA ARG A 37 -17.43 5.79 16.32
C ARG A 37 -18.17 6.24 17.59
N ALA A 38 -18.62 7.50 17.61
CA ALA A 38 -19.28 8.09 18.77
C ALA A 38 -20.53 7.31 19.22
N ASP A 39 -21.29 6.76 18.27
CA ASP A 39 -22.60 6.15 18.47
C ASP A 39 -22.69 4.68 18.04
N ARG A 40 -21.72 4.18 17.25
CA ARG A 40 -21.75 2.83 16.69
C ARG A 40 -20.35 2.22 16.51
N THR A 41 -20.31 0.91 16.35
CA THR A 41 -19.11 0.20 15.87
C THR A 41 -19.29 -0.12 14.40
N GLU A 42 -18.40 0.41 13.58
CA GLU A 42 -18.29 0.11 12.16
C GLU A 42 -17.30 -1.04 11.97
N TYR A 43 -17.53 -1.91 10.99
CA TYR A 43 -16.63 -3.02 10.67
C TYR A 43 -16.07 -2.79 9.27
N LEU A 44 -14.76 -2.55 9.18
CA LEU A 44 -14.06 -2.25 7.93
C LEU A 44 -13.25 -3.45 7.47
N SER A 45 -13.08 -3.65 6.16
CA SER A 45 -12.04 -4.58 5.69
C SER A 45 -10.66 -4.12 6.20
N LEU A 46 -9.71 -5.05 6.34
CA LEU A 46 -8.35 -4.71 6.75
C LEU A 46 -7.75 -3.63 5.83
N GLN A 47 -7.88 -3.77 4.50
CA GLN A 47 -7.42 -2.78 3.55
C GLN A 47 -8.01 -1.39 3.85
N ARG A 48 -9.34 -1.28 4.00
CA ARG A 48 -9.98 0.01 4.25
C ARG A 48 -9.58 0.60 5.61
N PHE A 49 -9.39 -0.26 6.62
CA PHE A 49 -8.88 0.15 7.92
C PHE A 49 -7.46 0.73 7.81
N LEU A 50 -6.56 0.06 7.08
CA LEU A 50 -5.20 0.54 6.86
C LEU A 50 -5.19 1.86 6.11
N GLU A 51 -5.94 1.97 5.02
CA GLU A 51 -5.99 3.17 4.18
C GLU A 51 -6.56 4.38 4.92
N THR A 52 -7.63 4.20 5.70
CA THR A 52 -8.36 5.34 6.29
C THR A 52 -8.04 5.60 7.75
N GLN A 53 -7.76 4.57 8.54
CA GLN A 53 -7.58 4.71 9.99
C GLN A 53 -6.10 4.77 10.33
N LEU A 54 -5.32 3.77 9.89
CA LEU A 54 -3.92 3.65 10.28
C LEU A 54 -3.02 4.63 9.50
N PHE A 55 -3.23 4.71 8.18
CA PHE A 55 -2.43 5.51 7.27
C PHE A 55 -3.17 6.73 6.71
N GLY A 56 -4.38 7.04 7.19
CA GLY A 56 -5.21 8.14 6.68
C GLY A 56 -4.60 9.54 6.83
N ARG A 57 -3.48 9.69 7.55
CA ARG A 57 -2.71 10.95 7.67
C ARG A 57 -1.49 11.03 6.75
N ARG A 58 -1.30 10.04 5.88
CA ARG A 58 -0.21 10.02 4.89
C ARG A 58 -0.59 10.88 3.70
N ASP A 59 0.43 11.45 3.05
CA ASP A 59 0.23 12.26 1.84
C ASP A 59 -0.05 11.37 0.61
N LEU A 60 0.38 10.11 0.66
CA LEU A 60 0.18 9.12 -0.39
C LEU A 60 -0.06 7.73 0.24
N VAL A 61 -1.20 7.13 -0.08
CA VAL A 61 -1.52 5.74 0.28
C VAL A 61 -1.97 5.00 -0.96
N LEU A 62 -1.27 3.91 -1.26
CA LEU A 62 -1.52 3.07 -2.42
C LEU A 62 -1.44 1.60 -2.03
N THR A 63 -2.25 0.80 -2.71
CA THR A 63 -2.32 -0.63 -2.52
C THR A 63 -1.95 -1.32 -3.83
N TYR A 64 -1.08 -2.32 -3.75
CA TYR A 64 -0.78 -3.21 -4.86
C TYR A 64 -1.16 -4.64 -4.49
N ASP A 65 -1.87 -5.31 -5.37
CA ASP A 65 -2.00 -6.75 -5.35
C ASP A 65 -1.84 -7.30 -6.78
N ARG A 66 -1.33 -8.52 -6.91
CA ARG A 66 -1.00 -9.09 -8.23
C ARG A 66 -2.24 -9.27 -9.13
N GLY A 67 -3.41 -9.55 -8.55
CA GLY A 67 -4.63 -9.83 -9.29
C GLY A 67 -5.42 -8.57 -9.67
N GLY A 68 -5.54 -7.62 -8.74
CA GLY A 68 -6.28 -6.37 -8.87
C GLY A 68 -5.45 -5.18 -9.35
N GLY A 69 -4.12 -5.27 -9.29
CA GLY A 69 -3.23 -4.21 -9.74
C GLY A 69 -3.08 -3.09 -8.71
N LEU A 70 -2.90 -1.85 -9.20
CA LEU A 70 -2.69 -0.68 -8.36
C LEU A 70 -4.01 0.03 -8.03
N SER A 71 -4.19 0.36 -6.76
CA SER A 71 -5.27 1.21 -6.26
C SER A 71 -4.74 2.27 -5.30
N PHE A 72 -5.52 3.32 -5.08
CA PHE A 72 -5.13 4.48 -4.31
C PHE A 72 -6.25 4.86 -3.35
N ALA A 73 -5.90 5.30 -2.13
CA ALA A 73 -6.88 5.63 -1.11
C ALA A 73 -7.74 6.85 -1.47
N ALA A 74 -7.25 7.72 -2.37
CA ALA A 74 -7.96 8.90 -2.84
C ALA A 74 -7.68 9.22 -4.33
N PRO A 75 -8.64 9.82 -5.07
CA PRO A 75 -8.51 10.12 -6.50
C PRO A 75 -7.31 11.01 -6.86
N GLU A 76 -6.98 11.97 -6.01
CA GLU A 76 -5.84 12.88 -6.18
C GLU A 76 -4.50 12.16 -6.14
N MET A 77 -4.37 11.11 -5.33
CA MET A 77 -3.17 10.27 -5.26
C MET A 77 -2.98 9.47 -6.55
N GLN A 78 -4.09 8.98 -7.13
CA GLN A 78 -4.05 8.32 -8.42
C GLN A 78 -3.72 9.30 -9.56
N ALA A 79 -4.25 10.53 -9.50
CA ALA A 79 -3.94 11.56 -10.49
C ALA A 79 -2.46 11.94 -10.46
N ASP A 80 -1.88 12.08 -9.27
CA ASP A 80 -0.46 12.33 -9.08
C ASP A 80 0.41 11.21 -9.67
N PHE A 81 0.06 9.94 -9.42
CA PHE A 81 0.74 8.80 -10.03
C PHE A 81 0.66 8.81 -11.56
N ARG A 82 -0.52 9.07 -12.13
CA ARG A 82 -0.69 9.18 -13.59
C ARG A 82 0.14 10.31 -14.20
N HIS A 83 0.28 11.43 -13.49
CA HIS A 83 1.14 12.53 -13.94
C HIS A 83 2.62 12.12 -13.91
N ALA A 84 3.06 11.44 -12.84
CA ALA A 84 4.43 10.92 -12.75
C ALA A 84 4.76 9.90 -13.84
N LEU A 85 3.79 9.07 -14.24
CA LEU A 85 3.94 8.10 -15.34
C LEU A 85 4.32 8.75 -16.67
N GLY A 86 3.80 9.93 -16.98
CA GLY A 86 4.16 10.64 -18.22
C GLY A 86 5.65 10.99 -18.26
N GLY A 87 6.22 11.41 -17.13
CA GLY A 87 7.66 11.67 -17.01
C GLY A 87 8.50 10.39 -17.10
N TYR A 88 8.01 9.30 -16.50
CA TYR A 88 8.65 7.98 -16.59
C TYR A 88 8.72 7.49 -18.04
N ASP A 89 7.60 7.55 -18.78
CA ASP A 89 7.54 7.13 -20.18
C ASP A 89 8.50 7.93 -21.06
N ALA A 90 8.61 9.25 -20.86
CA ALA A 90 9.53 10.09 -21.62
C ALA A 90 11.01 9.76 -21.35
N PHE A 91 11.36 9.40 -20.11
CA PHE A 91 12.74 9.11 -19.72
C PHE A 91 13.17 7.68 -20.10
N TYR A 92 12.30 6.69 -19.91
CA TYR A 92 12.61 5.28 -20.12
C TYR A 92 12.11 4.72 -21.47
N GLY A 93 11.41 5.53 -22.27
CA GLY A 93 10.86 5.11 -23.57
C GLY A 93 9.73 4.08 -23.46
N THR A 94 9.03 4.05 -22.32
CA THR A 94 7.92 3.12 -22.05
C THR A 94 6.57 3.71 -22.48
N LYS A 95 5.50 2.92 -22.37
CA LYS A 95 4.10 3.35 -22.60
C LYS A 95 3.20 2.99 -21.42
N TYR A 96 3.73 3.06 -20.20
CA TYR A 96 3.03 2.63 -18.99
C TYR A 96 1.90 3.56 -18.58
N SER A 97 1.93 4.82 -19.04
CA SER A 97 0.78 5.73 -18.94
C SER A 97 -0.47 5.23 -19.69
N GLN A 98 -0.28 4.41 -20.73
CA GLN A 98 -1.36 3.82 -21.52
C GLN A 98 -1.78 2.45 -21.00
N ALA A 99 -0.80 1.63 -20.62
CA ALA A 99 -1.02 0.29 -20.08
C ALA A 99 0.06 -0.07 -19.08
N LEU A 100 -0.34 -0.24 -17.81
CA LEU A 100 0.57 -0.67 -16.75
C LEU A 100 1.15 -2.08 -17.04
N PRO A 101 2.36 -2.36 -16.54
CA PRO A 101 2.91 -3.72 -16.57
C PRO A 101 1.96 -4.72 -15.91
N ARG A 102 1.88 -5.93 -16.47
CA ARG A 102 1.09 -7.04 -15.90
C ARG A 102 1.89 -7.94 -14.97
N ASN A 103 3.22 -7.89 -15.04
CA ASN A 103 4.08 -8.67 -14.17
C ASN A 103 4.44 -7.85 -12.89
N PRO A 104 4.60 -8.51 -11.73
CA PRO A 104 5.02 -7.84 -10.51
C PRO A 104 6.33 -7.07 -10.64
N ASP A 105 7.34 -7.61 -11.33
CA ASP A 105 8.66 -6.97 -11.44
C ASP A 105 8.59 -5.57 -12.07
N GLY A 106 7.81 -5.43 -13.15
CA GLY A 106 7.60 -4.16 -13.82
C GLY A 106 6.80 -3.18 -12.99
N VAL A 107 5.78 -3.65 -12.26
CA VAL A 107 5.01 -2.79 -11.34
C VAL A 107 5.88 -2.32 -10.18
N LEU A 108 6.67 -3.22 -9.57
CA LEU A 108 7.55 -2.89 -8.45
C LEU A 108 8.67 -1.93 -8.88
N SER A 109 9.23 -2.10 -10.08
CA SER A 109 10.23 -1.16 -10.62
C SER A 109 9.63 0.24 -10.83
N LEU A 110 8.40 0.30 -11.34
CA LEU A 110 7.67 1.55 -11.51
C LEU A 110 7.35 2.23 -10.17
N LEU A 111 6.91 1.43 -9.19
CA LEU A 111 6.67 1.90 -7.83
C LEU A 111 7.94 2.43 -7.18
N ASP A 112 9.09 1.74 -7.31
CA ASP A 112 10.36 2.21 -6.74
C ASP A 112 10.71 3.62 -7.24
N ASN A 113 10.66 3.85 -8.56
CA ASN A 113 10.94 5.17 -9.12
C ASN A 113 9.94 6.22 -8.63
N TYR A 114 8.64 5.92 -8.69
CA TYR A 114 7.59 6.84 -8.25
C TYR A 114 7.70 7.20 -6.76
N LEU A 115 7.87 6.21 -5.90
CA LEU A 115 7.97 6.41 -4.46
C LEU A 115 9.24 7.18 -4.09
N ARG A 116 10.36 6.90 -4.75
CA ARG A 116 11.61 7.65 -4.55
C ARG A 116 11.42 9.14 -4.85
N LEU A 117 10.77 9.49 -5.96
CA LEU A 117 10.48 10.89 -6.30
C LEU A 117 9.63 11.57 -5.22
N ARG A 118 8.58 10.90 -4.75
CA ARG A 118 7.68 11.46 -3.72
C ARG A 118 8.33 11.60 -2.36
N ILE A 119 9.21 10.67 -1.99
CA ILE A 119 9.98 10.77 -0.76
C ILE A 119 10.95 11.97 -0.83
N LEU A 120 11.57 12.23 -1.99
CA LEU A 120 12.41 13.41 -2.20
C LEU A 120 11.60 14.72 -2.13
N ASP A 121 10.35 14.70 -2.59
CA ASP A 121 9.38 15.80 -2.42
C ASP A 121 8.86 15.95 -0.97
N GLY A 122 9.37 15.14 -0.03
CA GLY A 122 8.98 15.17 1.39
C GLY A 122 7.63 14.52 1.70
N LYS A 123 7.03 13.78 0.75
CA LYS A 123 5.74 13.09 0.95
C LYS A 123 5.90 11.91 1.91
N LYS A 124 4.95 11.79 2.83
CA LYS A 124 4.81 10.62 3.71
C LYS A 124 4.00 9.55 2.98
N VAL A 125 4.65 8.47 2.60
CA VAL A 125 4.05 7.37 1.81
C VAL A 125 3.66 6.19 2.72
N ALA A 126 2.56 5.52 2.38
CA ALA A 126 2.27 4.15 2.77
C ALA A 126 1.98 3.30 1.52
N LEU A 127 2.78 2.26 1.31
CA LEU A 127 2.53 1.22 0.30
C LEU A 127 2.00 -0.02 1.03
N ILE A 128 0.82 -0.48 0.64
CA ILE A 128 0.22 -1.73 1.12
C ILE A 128 0.37 -2.75 -0.01
N ILE A 129 0.94 -3.91 0.30
CA ILE A 129 1.00 -5.04 -0.64
C ILE A 129 0.08 -6.13 -0.09
N ASP A 130 -1.00 -6.42 -0.80
CA ASP A 130 -1.87 -7.57 -0.49
C ASP A 130 -1.42 -8.79 -1.29
N PHE A 131 -1.72 -9.99 -0.76
CA PHE A 131 -1.26 -11.27 -1.31
C PHE A 131 0.26 -11.31 -1.56
N ALA A 132 1.05 -10.86 -0.58
CA ALA A 132 2.51 -10.78 -0.70
C ALA A 132 3.17 -12.13 -1.04
N GLU A 133 2.53 -13.24 -0.67
CA GLU A 133 2.91 -14.62 -1.03
C GLU A 133 2.92 -14.89 -2.55
N THR A 134 2.25 -14.06 -3.34
CA THR A 134 2.23 -14.16 -4.81
C THR A 134 3.39 -13.42 -5.49
N ILE A 135 4.18 -12.71 -4.68
CA ILE A 135 5.31 -11.88 -5.08
C ILE A 135 6.60 -12.39 -4.43
N ALA A 136 6.52 -12.86 -3.18
CA ALA A 136 7.66 -13.36 -2.42
C ALA A 136 7.30 -14.65 -1.65
N PRO A 137 8.25 -15.59 -1.48
CA PRO A 137 9.60 -15.58 -2.03
C PRO A 137 9.59 -15.75 -3.56
N ALA A 138 10.67 -15.39 -4.25
CA ALA A 138 10.81 -15.55 -5.70
C ALA A 138 10.82 -17.02 -6.19
N ALA A 139 10.51 -17.97 -5.30
CA ALA A 139 10.33 -19.37 -5.61
C ALA A 139 8.91 -19.60 -6.15
N GLU A 140 8.73 -20.61 -6.99
CA GLU A 140 7.37 -20.98 -7.41
C GLU A 140 6.54 -21.36 -6.19
N VAL A 141 5.29 -20.91 -6.12
CA VAL A 141 4.34 -21.27 -5.05
C VAL A 141 4.17 -22.80 -4.95
N SER A 142 4.45 -23.54 -6.03
CA SER A 142 4.53 -25.00 -6.09
C SER A 142 5.60 -25.63 -5.17
N SER A 143 6.58 -24.84 -4.71
CA SER A 143 7.68 -25.30 -3.84
C SER A 143 7.41 -25.14 -2.34
N LEU A 144 6.30 -24.49 -1.96
CA LEU A 144 5.83 -24.41 -0.57
C LEU A 144 4.86 -25.56 -0.32
N SER A 145 5.40 -26.78 -0.14
CA SER A 145 4.67 -27.98 0.30
C SER A 145 5.04 -28.35 1.73
#